data_AF-A0A9D5CXL8-F1
#
_entry.id   AF-A0A9D5CXL8-F1
#
_cell.length_a   1.000
_cell.length_b   1.000
_cell.length_c   1.000
_cell.angle_alpha   90.00
_cell.angle_beta   90.00
_cell.angle_gamma   90.00
#
_symmetry.space_group_name_H-M   'P 1'
#
loop_
_entity.id
_entity.type
_entity.pdbx_description
1 polymer ?
#
loop_
_entity_poly.entity_id
_entity_poly.type
_entity_poly.pdbx_seq_one_letter_code
_entity_poly.pdbx_strand_id
1 'polypeptide(L)'
;MLSVPSVFFRPKDRAEESDAAREKFFVPESDHLTLLNVYQQWKANQYRGDWCNDHFLHVKGLRKAREVRSQLLDILKSLHIPLTSCGMDWDVVRKAICSAYFHNSARLKGVGEYVNCRNGMPCHLHPSSALYGLGYTPDYVVYHELILTAKEYMQCVTAVEPQWLAELGPMFFSIKESDTSMLDHKKKQKEEKTAMEEEMEQLRKEKAEEERNRMERERDKRASQQQQVIMAGLHQGGSSSFIRPKKMGL
;
A
#
# COMPACT_ATOMS: atom_id res chain seq x y z
N MET A 1 -12.43 4.18 -23.83
CA MET A 1 -11.39 4.93 -24.57
C MET A 1 -10.40 3.99 -25.25
N LEU A 2 -10.01 2.87 -24.64
CA LEU A 2 -9.14 1.88 -25.28
C LEU A 2 -9.83 1.05 -26.38
N SER A 3 -11.15 0.81 -26.27
CA SER A 3 -11.92 0.03 -27.27
C SER A 3 -12.22 0.78 -28.58
N VAL A 4 -11.67 1.99 -28.76
CA VAL A 4 -11.83 2.79 -29.97
C VAL A 4 -10.44 3.13 -30.52
N PRO A 5 -10.30 3.39 -31.84
CA PRO A 5 -9.05 3.88 -32.38
C PRO A 5 -8.56 5.14 -31.65
N SER A 6 -7.27 5.42 -31.78
CA SER A 6 -6.64 6.61 -31.18
C SER A 6 -7.51 7.86 -31.40
N VAL A 7 -7.83 8.54 -30.31
CA VAL A 7 -8.70 9.74 -30.34
C VAL A 7 -7.93 10.99 -30.74
N PHE A 8 -6.60 10.96 -30.69
CA PHE A 8 -5.76 12.09 -31.09
C PHE A 8 -5.56 12.10 -32.60
N PHE A 9 -5.74 13.27 -33.20
CA PHE A 9 -5.55 13.53 -34.61
C PHE A 9 -4.34 14.43 -34.82
N ARG A 10 -3.34 14.00 -35.60
CA ARG A 10 -2.12 14.79 -35.86
C ARG A 10 -1.99 15.10 -37.36
N PRO A 11 -2.62 16.18 -37.86
CA PRO A 11 -2.48 16.59 -39.26
C PRO A 11 -1.05 17.04 -39.57
N LYS A 12 -0.51 16.63 -40.73
CA LYS A 12 0.89 16.92 -41.12
C LYS A 12 1.19 18.42 -41.17
N ASP A 13 0.23 19.21 -41.64
CA ASP A 13 0.40 20.67 -41.83
C ASP A 13 0.30 21.46 -40.52
N ARG A 14 -0.27 20.86 -39.46
CA ARG A 14 -0.49 21.51 -38.15
C ARG A 14 -0.04 20.61 -37.00
N ALA A 15 1.07 19.92 -37.21
CA ALA A 15 1.59 18.94 -36.26
C ALA A 15 1.96 19.58 -34.92
N GLU A 16 2.62 20.74 -34.94
CA GLU A 16 3.03 21.47 -33.73
C GLU A 16 1.83 21.96 -32.91
N GLU A 17 0.81 22.53 -33.55
CA GLU A 17 -0.43 22.94 -32.87
C GLU A 17 -1.14 21.74 -32.22
N SER A 18 -1.18 20.61 -32.92
CA SER A 18 -1.76 19.37 -32.43
C SER A 18 -1.00 18.81 -31.23
N ASP A 19 0.33 18.83 -31.28
CA ASP A 19 1.17 18.32 -30.19
C ASP A 19 1.03 19.24 -28.95
N ALA A 20 1.02 20.56 -29.13
CA ALA A 20 0.79 21.52 -28.05
C ALA A 20 -0.62 21.42 -27.43
N ALA A 21 -1.65 21.15 -28.24
CA ALA A 21 -3.00 20.89 -27.72
C ALA A 21 -3.04 19.58 -26.92
N ARG A 22 -2.31 18.55 -27.38
CA ARG A 22 -2.24 17.25 -26.72
C ARG A 22 -1.51 17.32 -25.37
N GLU A 23 -0.43 18.08 -25.27
CA GLU A 23 0.34 18.27 -24.03
C GLU A 23 -0.51 18.80 -22.88
N LYS A 24 -1.53 19.63 -23.15
CA LYS A 24 -2.47 20.13 -22.14
C LYS A 24 -3.28 19.03 -21.45
N PHE A 25 -3.41 17.87 -22.06
CA PHE A 25 -4.13 16.73 -21.50
C PHE A 25 -3.22 15.75 -20.75
N PHE A 26 -1.90 15.87 -20.91
CA PHE A 26 -0.94 14.90 -20.40
C PHE A 26 -1.00 14.80 -18.88
N VAL A 27 -1.09 13.55 -18.43
CA VAL A 27 -0.88 13.16 -17.04
C VAL A 27 0.49 12.49 -16.98
N PRO A 28 1.48 13.10 -16.29
CA PRO A 28 2.88 12.65 -16.28
C PRO A 28 3.10 11.17 -15.95
N GLU A 29 2.17 10.56 -15.22
CA GLU A 29 2.28 9.20 -14.71
C GLU A 29 1.55 8.16 -15.58
N SER A 30 0.65 8.59 -16.47
CA SER A 30 -0.24 7.65 -17.16
C SER A 30 -0.91 8.20 -18.43
N ASP A 31 -0.68 7.51 -19.53
CA ASP A 31 -1.44 7.70 -20.78
C ASP A 31 -2.91 7.28 -20.61
N HIS A 32 -3.17 6.27 -19.79
CA HIS A 32 -4.55 5.84 -19.51
C HIS A 32 -5.34 6.95 -18.80
N LEU A 33 -4.72 7.62 -17.82
CA LEU A 33 -5.31 8.79 -17.17
C LEU A 33 -5.37 9.99 -18.11
N THR A 34 -4.43 10.14 -19.03
CA THR A 34 -4.51 11.15 -20.10
C THR A 34 -5.77 10.96 -20.94
N LEU A 35 -6.08 9.72 -21.36
CA LEU A 35 -7.33 9.42 -22.08
C LEU A 35 -8.58 9.69 -21.24
N LEU A 36 -8.52 9.43 -19.93
CA LEU A 36 -9.59 9.75 -18.99
C LEU A 36 -9.79 11.26 -18.88
N ASN A 37 -8.71 12.04 -18.76
CA ASN A 37 -8.71 13.49 -18.69
C ASN A 37 -9.36 14.10 -19.95
N VAL A 38 -8.98 13.62 -21.15
CA VAL A 38 -9.63 14.01 -22.41
C VAL A 38 -11.13 13.77 -22.36
N TYR A 39 -11.58 12.59 -21.92
CA TYR A 39 -13.01 12.27 -21.85
C TYR A 39 -13.75 13.14 -20.82
N GLN A 40 -13.12 13.43 -19.67
CA GLN A 40 -13.69 14.30 -18.64
C GLN A 40 -13.84 15.74 -19.12
N GLN A 41 -12.83 16.30 -19.78
CA GLN A 41 -12.90 17.65 -20.34
C GLN A 41 -13.92 17.74 -21.47
N TRP A 42 -14.01 16.72 -22.34
CA TRP A 42 -15.04 16.67 -23.37
C TRP A 42 -16.46 16.63 -22.77
N LYS A 43 -16.64 15.86 -21.69
CA LYS A 43 -17.89 15.81 -20.92
C LYS A 43 -18.23 17.16 -20.27
N ALA A 44 -17.26 17.84 -19.69
CA ALA A 44 -17.43 19.16 -19.08
C ALA A 44 -17.85 20.21 -20.13
N ASN A 45 -17.34 20.08 -21.36
CA ASN A 45 -17.72 20.88 -22.52
C ASN A 45 -18.96 20.33 -23.26
N GLN A 46 -19.87 19.68 -22.52
CA GLN A 46 -21.18 19.22 -23.02
C GLN A 46 -21.12 18.32 -24.25
N TYR A 47 -20.04 17.56 -24.43
CA TYR A 47 -19.84 16.68 -25.57
C TYR A 47 -19.83 17.39 -26.94
N ARG A 48 -19.47 18.68 -26.97
CA ARG A 48 -19.47 19.44 -28.21
C ARG A 48 -18.40 18.95 -29.20
N GLY A 49 -18.72 19.02 -30.49
CA GLY A 49 -17.82 18.54 -31.56
C GLY A 49 -16.81 19.59 -32.02
N ASP A 50 -17.16 20.88 -31.93
CA ASP A 50 -16.26 22.00 -32.20
C ASP A 50 -15.10 22.03 -31.20
N TRP A 51 -15.36 21.84 -29.91
CA TRP A 51 -14.33 21.71 -28.88
C TRP A 51 -13.31 20.60 -29.23
N CYS A 52 -13.78 19.46 -29.76
CA CYS A 52 -12.86 18.41 -30.20
C CYS A 52 -11.99 18.85 -31.38
N ASN A 53 -12.54 19.61 -32.33
CA ASN A 53 -11.78 20.09 -33.47
C ASN A 53 -10.69 21.07 -33.03
N ASP A 54 -11.00 21.96 -32.09
CA ASP A 54 -10.06 22.93 -31.52
C ASP A 54 -8.89 22.24 -30.78
N HIS A 55 -9.15 21.06 -30.21
CA HIS A 55 -8.17 20.27 -29.45
C HIS A 55 -7.59 19.09 -30.25
N PHE A 56 -7.83 19.03 -31.57
CA PHE A 56 -7.33 17.97 -32.45
C PHE A 56 -7.73 16.55 -32.01
N LEU A 57 -9.00 16.39 -31.64
CA LEU A 57 -9.60 15.13 -31.21
C LEU A 57 -10.63 14.62 -32.22
N HIS A 58 -10.63 13.30 -32.46
CA HIS A 58 -11.61 12.65 -33.31
C HIS A 58 -12.98 12.54 -32.61
N VAL A 59 -13.92 13.42 -33.01
CA VAL A 59 -15.31 13.43 -32.51
C VAL A 59 -15.99 12.07 -32.62
N LYS A 60 -15.82 11.38 -33.76
CA LYS A 60 -16.42 10.07 -34.00
C LYS A 60 -15.90 9.02 -33.00
N GLY A 61 -14.60 9.03 -32.70
CA GLY A 61 -13.99 8.14 -31.71
C GLY A 61 -14.53 8.39 -30.30
N LEU A 62 -14.63 9.65 -29.90
CA LEU A 62 -15.16 10.05 -28.58
C LEU A 62 -16.65 9.69 -28.41
N ARG A 63 -17.48 9.94 -29.44
CA ARG A 63 -18.88 9.52 -29.46
C ARG A 63 -19.00 8.01 -29.31
N LYS A 64 -18.19 7.24 -30.05
CA LYS A 64 -18.19 5.78 -29.94
C LYS A 64 -17.76 5.32 -28.54
N ALA A 65 -16.74 5.95 -27.96
CA ALA A 65 -16.32 5.64 -26.59
C ALA A 65 -17.43 5.90 -25.55
N ARG A 66 -18.25 6.95 -25.75
CA ARG A 66 -19.42 7.23 -24.90
C ARG A 66 -20.51 6.17 -25.05
N GLU A 67 -20.80 5.72 -26.27
CA GLU A 67 -21.75 4.62 -26.52
C GLU A 67 -21.31 3.34 -25.80
N VAL A 68 -20.06 2.92 -26.00
CA VAL A 68 -19.49 1.72 -25.35
C VAL A 68 -19.56 1.85 -23.83
N ARG A 69 -19.22 3.02 -23.28
CA ARG A 69 -19.36 3.27 -21.84
C ARG A 69 -20.81 3.12 -21.37
N SER A 70 -21.79 3.62 -22.12
CA SER A 70 -23.21 3.47 -21.76
C SER A 70 -23.62 2.01 -21.72
N GLN A 71 -23.23 1.23 -22.73
CA GLN A 71 -23.51 -0.21 -22.79
C GLN A 71 -22.90 -0.96 -21.60
N LEU A 72 -21.65 -0.66 -21.25
CA LEU A 72 -21.00 -1.25 -20.07
C LEU A 72 -21.71 -0.87 -18.77
N LEU A 73 -22.17 0.37 -18.62
CA LEU A 73 -22.95 0.79 -17.44
C LEU A 73 -24.27 0.03 -17.32
N ASP A 74 -24.95 -0.22 -18.44
CA ASP A 74 -26.22 -0.94 -18.42
C ASP A 74 -26.02 -2.43 -18.09
N ILE A 75 -24.92 -3.04 -18.57
CA ILE A 75 -24.51 -4.38 -18.16
C ILE A 75 -24.20 -4.42 -16.66
N LEU A 76 -23.43 -3.47 -16.12
CA LEU A 76 -23.13 -3.42 -14.68
C LEU A 76 -24.40 -3.33 -13.82
N LYS A 77 -25.40 -2.54 -14.26
CA LYS A 77 -26.71 -2.48 -13.60
C LYS A 77 -27.44 -3.82 -13.62
N SER A 78 -27.43 -4.52 -14.76
CA SER A 78 -28.05 -5.84 -14.88
C SER A 78 -27.38 -6.91 -14.01
N LEU A 79 -26.08 -6.77 -13.76
CA LEU A 79 -25.30 -7.65 -12.89
C LEU A 79 -25.32 -7.22 -11.42
N HIS A 80 -26.05 -6.15 -11.07
CA HIS A 80 -26.11 -5.57 -9.73
C HIS A 80 -24.75 -5.19 -9.13
N ILE A 81 -23.79 -4.81 -9.98
CA ILE A 81 -22.47 -4.34 -9.54
C ILE A 81 -22.59 -2.84 -9.21
N PRO A 82 -22.27 -2.41 -7.97
CA PRO A 82 -22.40 -1.02 -7.58
C PRO A 82 -21.38 -0.13 -8.31
N LEU A 83 -21.85 1.04 -8.76
CA LEU A 83 -21.00 2.05 -9.39
C LEU A 83 -20.36 2.93 -8.31
N THR A 84 -19.07 2.75 -8.09
CA THR A 84 -18.27 3.57 -7.17
C THR A 84 -17.28 4.44 -7.95
N SER A 85 -16.84 5.54 -7.34
CA SER A 85 -15.80 6.41 -7.89
C SER A 85 -14.77 6.70 -6.81
N CYS A 86 -13.49 6.67 -7.18
CA CYS A 86 -12.36 6.89 -6.29
C CYS A 86 -12.01 8.37 -6.07
N GLY A 87 -12.80 9.31 -6.61
CA GLY A 87 -12.55 10.74 -6.44
C GLY A 87 -11.21 11.17 -7.05
N MET A 88 -10.29 11.64 -6.21
CA MET A 88 -8.95 12.09 -6.60
C MET A 88 -7.85 11.04 -6.37
N ASP A 89 -8.21 9.85 -5.90
CA ASP A 89 -7.26 8.76 -5.71
C ASP A 89 -7.03 8.05 -7.05
N TRP A 90 -6.01 8.52 -7.78
CA TRP A 90 -5.62 7.97 -9.08
C TRP A 90 -4.90 6.63 -8.96
N ASP A 91 -4.35 6.29 -7.79
CA ASP A 91 -3.63 5.04 -7.58
C ASP A 91 -4.59 3.86 -7.58
N VAL A 92 -5.83 4.02 -7.11
CA VAL A 92 -6.87 3.01 -7.26
C VAL A 92 -7.13 2.67 -8.74
N VAL A 93 -7.14 3.68 -9.62
CA VAL A 93 -7.32 3.48 -11.07
C VAL A 93 -6.09 2.82 -11.68
N ARG A 94 -4.88 3.26 -11.31
CA ARG A 94 -3.62 2.67 -11.78
C ARG A 94 -3.47 1.22 -11.33
N LYS A 95 -3.85 0.90 -10.09
CA LYS A 95 -3.87 -0.46 -9.54
C LYS A 95 -4.89 -1.35 -10.26
N ALA A 96 -6.06 -0.82 -10.60
CA ALA A 96 -7.02 -1.53 -11.43
C ALA A 96 -6.47 -1.82 -12.84
N ILE A 97 -5.82 -0.86 -13.50
CA ILE A 97 -5.13 -1.07 -14.79
C ILE A 97 -4.03 -2.12 -14.66
N CYS A 98 -3.24 -2.06 -13.58
CA CYS A 98 -2.21 -3.03 -13.27
C CYS A 98 -2.79 -4.45 -13.17
N SER A 99 -3.94 -4.63 -12.52
CA SER A 99 -4.61 -5.93 -12.39
C SER A 99 -5.08 -6.52 -13.71
N ALA A 100 -5.38 -5.67 -14.70
CA ALA A 100 -5.78 -6.12 -16.03
C ALA A 100 -4.57 -6.43 -16.92
N TYR A 101 -3.50 -5.63 -16.81
CA TYR A 101 -2.35 -5.65 -17.71
C TYR A 101 -1.04 -6.09 -17.04
N PHE A 102 -1.09 -6.81 -15.90
CA PHE A 102 0.12 -7.24 -15.19
C PHE A 102 1.06 -8.08 -16.08
N HIS A 103 0.50 -8.83 -17.04
CA HIS A 103 1.26 -9.62 -18.00
C HIS A 103 1.98 -8.78 -19.07
N ASN A 104 1.50 -7.55 -19.31
CA ASN A 104 2.09 -6.53 -20.17
C ASN A 104 2.83 -5.49 -19.31
N SER A 105 3.67 -5.97 -18.41
CA SER A 105 4.54 -5.13 -17.60
C SER A 105 5.96 -5.09 -18.18
N ALA A 106 6.62 -3.94 -18.02
CA ALA A 106 8.01 -3.75 -18.37
C ALA A 106 8.75 -3.02 -17.26
N ARG A 107 10.04 -3.33 -17.11
CA ARG A 107 10.93 -2.70 -16.15
C ARG A 107 12.01 -1.90 -16.87
N LEU A 108 12.46 -0.81 -16.27
CA LEU A 108 13.55 0.00 -16.77
C LEU A 108 14.87 -0.79 -16.64
N LYS A 109 15.64 -0.86 -17.73
CA LYS A 109 16.96 -1.51 -17.74
C LYS A 109 18.09 -0.51 -17.99
N GLY A 110 17.81 0.55 -18.75
CA GLY A 110 18.77 1.59 -19.09
C GLY A 110 18.06 2.90 -19.42
N VAL A 111 18.78 3.86 -19.99
CA VAL A 111 18.21 5.17 -20.33
C VAL A 111 17.21 5.02 -21.48
N GLY A 112 15.92 5.10 -21.18
CA GLY A 112 14.84 4.99 -22.17
C GLY A 112 14.68 3.59 -22.79
N GLU A 113 15.31 2.57 -22.20
CA GLU A 113 15.16 1.17 -22.59
C GLU A 113 14.46 0.40 -21.48
N TYR A 114 13.31 -0.18 -21.85
CA TYR A 114 12.54 -1.05 -20.99
C TYR A 114 12.71 -2.50 -21.45
N VAL A 115 12.48 -3.43 -20.53
CA VAL A 115 12.45 -4.85 -20.83
C VAL A 115 11.18 -5.43 -20.25
N ASN A 116 10.43 -6.16 -21.07
CA ASN A 116 9.23 -6.84 -20.62
C ASN A 116 9.56 -7.81 -19.48
N CYS A 117 8.79 -7.74 -18.39
CA CYS A 117 9.07 -8.48 -17.17
C CYS A 117 8.87 -10.00 -17.31
N ARG A 118 8.09 -10.44 -18.30
CA ARG A 118 7.74 -11.86 -18.51
C ARG A 118 8.69 -12.57 -19.46
N ASN A 119 8.92 -12.01 -20.65
CA ASN A 119 9.70 -12.68 -21.69
C ASN A 119 11.11 -12.09 -21.87
N GLY A 120 11.45 -11.01 -21.17
CA GLY A 120 12.76 -10.37 -21.30
C GLY A 120 12.98 -9.64 -22.62
N MET A 121 11.93 -9.42 -23.41
CA MET A 121 12.03 -8.74 -24.70
C MET A 121 12.30 -7.23 -24.49
N PRO A 122 13.27 -6.64 -25.20
CA PRO A 122 13.51 -5.21 -25.16
C PRO A 122 12.31 -4.46 -25.75
N CYS A 123 11.94 -3.34 -25.13
CA CYS A 123 10.79 -2.52 -25.50
C CYS A 123 11.12 -1.05 -25.24
N HIS A 124 10.53 -0.15 -26.02
CA HIS A 124 10.71 1.29 -25.87
C HIS A 124 9.37 1.99 -25.66
N LEU A 125 9.38 3.14 -24.98
CA LEU A 125 8.21 4.00 -24.91
C LEU A 125 7.91 4.56 -26.31
N HIS A 126 6.66 4.50 -26.74
CA HIS A 126 6.27 5.13 -27.99
C HIS A 126 6.41 6.67 -27.87
N PRO A 127 6.93 7.38 -28.88
CA PRO A 127 7.13 8.84 -28.81
C PRO A 127 5.87 9.67 -28.57
N SER A 128 4.68 9.09 -28.78
CA SER A 128 3.40 9.75 -28.50
C SER A 128 2.93 9.61 -27.05
N SER A 129 3.63 8.84 -26.22
CA SER A 129 3.29 8.66 -24.81
C SER A 129 3.60 9.93 -24.04
N ALA A 130 2.75 10.28 -23.06
CA ALA A 130 3.01 11.37 -22.14
C ALA A 130 4.27 11.13 -21.32
N LEU A 131 4.62 9.86 -21.04
CA LEU A 131 5.82 9.48 -20.29
C LEU A 131 7.11 9.69 -21.11
N TYR A 132 7.00 9.95 -22.42
CA TYR A 132 8.15 10.19 -23.27
C TYR A 132 8.65 11.63 -23.08
N GLY A 133 9.87 11.79 -22.54
CA GLY A 133 10.56 13.09 -22.50
C GLY A 133 10.30 13.97 -21.26
N LEU A 134 9.58 13.48 -20.24
CA LEU A 134 9.27 14.25 -19.02
C LEU A 134 10.41 14.32 -17.98
N GLY A 135 11.60 13.79 -18.29
CA GLY A 135 12.75 13.77 -17.37
C GLY A 135 12.61 12.82 -16.17
N TYR A 136 11.40 12.32 -15.90
CA TYR A 136 11.11 11.25 -14.94
C TYR A 136 10.77 9.96 -15.72
N THR A 137 11.57 8.92 -15.53
CA THR A 137 11.34 7.59 -16.12
C THR A 137 10.98 6.61 -15.00
N PRO A 138 9.73 6.14 -14.90
CA PRO A 138 9.33 5.20 -13.86
C PRO A 138 10.02 3.85 -14.06
N ASP A 139 10.40 3.22 -12.94
CA ASP A 139 11.10 1.93 -12.94
C ASP A 139 10.25 0.78 -13.48
N TYR A 140 8.94 0.82 -13.20
CA TYR A 140 7.99 -0.19 -13.65
C TYR A 140 6.80 0.47 -14.34
N VAL A 141 6.42 -0.13 -15.46
CA VAL A 141 5.30 0.34 -16.27
C VAL A 141 4.44 -0.83 -16.72
N VAL A 142 3.16 -0.56 -16.94
CA VAL A 142 2.23 -1.44 -17.67
C VAL A 142 1.80 -0.76 -18.95
N TYR A 143 1.63 -1.53 -20.02
CA TYR A 143 1.25 -1.02 -21.33
C TYR A 143 0.03 -1.77 -21.89
N HIS A 144 -0.75 -1.07 -22.71
CA HIS A 144 -1.95 -1.63 -23.34
C HIS A 144 -1.58 -2.53 -24.52
N GLU A 145 -0.79 -1.99 -25.44
CA GLU A 145 -0.43 -2.62 -26.71
C GLU A 145 1.06 -2.48 -26.99
N LEU A 146 1.59 -3.41 -27.77
CA LEU A 146 2.95 -3.40 -28.26
C LEU A 146 2.93 -3.39 -29.79
N ILE A 147 3.53 -2.36 -30.39
CA ILE A 147 3.66 -2.25 -31.84
C ILE A 147 5.07 -2.68 -32.25
N LEU A 148 5.13 -3.72 -33.08
CA LEU A 148 6.36 -4.16 -33.71
C LEU A 148 6.61 -3.37 -35.00
N THR A 149 7.68 -2.58 -35.03
CA THR A 149 8.15 -1.86 -36.24
C THR A 149 9.62 -2.19 -36.51
N ALA A 150 10.50 -1.18 -36.63
CA ALA A 150 11.95 -1.36 -36.54
C ALA A 150 12.42 -1.61 -35.09
N LYS A 151 11.64 -1.14 -34.12
CA LYS A 151 11.77 -1.41 -32.69
C LYS A 151 10.38 -1.70 -32.12
N GLU A 152 10.34 -2.39 -31.00
CA GLU A 152 9.15 -2.70 -30.23
C GLU A 152 8.75 -1.47 -29.40
N TYR A 153 7.62 -0.85 -29.73
CA TYR A 153 7.11 0.32 -29.02
C TYR A 153 5.87 -0.01 -28.18
N MET A 154 5.93 0.32 -26.90
CA MET A 154 4.80 0.23 -25.96
C MET A 154 3.88 1.43 -26.16
N GLN A 155 2.60 1.16 -26.36
CA GLN A 155 1.56 2.17 -26.51
C GLN A 155 0.60 2.17 -25.33
N CYS A 156 0.16 3.38 -24.94
CA CYS A 156 -0.66 3.66 -23.76
C CYS A 156 -0.04 3.06 -22.50
N VAL A 157 0.92 3.78 -21.92
CA VAL A 157 1.74 3.32 -20.80
C VAL A 157 1.28 3.98 -19.50
N THR A 158 1.33 3.24 -18.39
CA THR A 158 1.07 3.75 -17.04
C THR A 158 2.19 3.32 -16.11
N ALA A 159 2.73 4.27 -15.34
CA ALA A 159 3.65 3.98 -14.25
C ALA A 159 2.96 3.18 -13.15
N VAL A 160 3.60 2.13 -12.64
CA VAL A 160 3.06 1.28 -11.56
C VAL A 160 4.10 1.01 -10.50
N GLU A 161 3.64 0.73 -9.28
CA GLU A 161 4.52 0.29 -8.21
C GLU A 161 4.81 -1.22 -8.31
N PRO A 162 6.03 -1.67 -7.97
CA PRO A 162 6.39 -3.08 -8.01
C PRO A 162 5.59 -3.92 -7.00
N GLN A 163 5.17 -3.34 -5.87
CA GLN A 163 4.33 -4.00 -4.87
C GLN A 163 2.98 -4.41 -5.48
N TRP A 164 2.38 -3.55 -6.31
CA TRP A 164 1.09 -3.86 -6.95
C TRP A 164 1.22 -5.01 -7.94
N LEU A 165 2.33 -5.08 -8.69
CA LEU A 165 2.59 -6.21 -9.59
C LEU A 165 2.71 -7.53 -8.81
N ALA A 166 3.43 -7.52 -7.69
CA ALA A 166 3.55 -8.70 -6.82
C ALA A 166 2.22 -9.12 -6.18
N GLU A 167 1.42 -8.16 -5.70
CA GLU A 167 0.12 -8.43 -5.09
C GLU A 167 -0.91 -8.96 -6.11
N LEU A 168 -0.96 -8.37 -7.30
CA LEU A 168 -1.99 -8.66 -8.32
C LEU A 168 -1.60 -9.83 -9.23
N GLY A 169 -0.31 -10.13 -9.34
CA GLY A 169 0.23 -11.23 -10.12
C GLY A 169 1.22 -12.10 -9.34
N PRO A 170 0.84 -12.69 -8.19
CA PRO A 170 1.77 -13.42 -7.31
C PRO A 170 2.37 -14.67 -7.97
N MET A 171 1.69 -15.23 -8.97
CA MET A 171 2.20 -16.36 -9.77
C MET A 171 3.30 -15.96 -10.76
N PHE A 172 3.39 -14.67 -11.11
CA PHE A 172 4.32 -14.14 -12.10
C PHE A 172 5.44 -13.31 -11.47
N PHE A 173 5.14 -12.64 -10.37
CA PHE A 173 6.04 -11.69 -9.73
C PHE A 173 6.31 -12.11 -8.30
N SER A 174 7.59 -12.09 -7.94
CA SER A 174 8.05 -12.24 -6.56
C SER A 174 8.94 -11.05 -6.25
N ILE A 175 8.72 -10.43 -5.09
CA ILE A 175 9.57 -9.36 -4.61
C ILE A 175 10.88 -10.01 -4.18
N LYS A 176 11.90 -9.91 -5.03
CA LYS A 176 13.26 -10.17 -4.61
C LYS A 176 13.75 -8.94 -3.87
N GLU A 177 13.76 -9.06 -2.56
CA GLU A 177 14.57 -8.25 -1.67
C GLU A 177 16.02 -8.29 -2.20
N SER A 178 16.47 -7.23 -2.89
CA SER A 178 17.81 -7.12 -3.48
C SER A 178 18.87 -7.08 -2.38
N ASP A 179 20.13 -7.43 -2.66
CA ASP A 179 21.18 -7.63 -1.65
C ASP A 179 21.49 -6.43 -0.72
N THR A 180 21.03 -5.22 -1.07
CA THR A 180 20.99 -4.07 -0.13
C THR A 180 20.04 -4.32 1.04
N SER A 181 18.91 -4.97 0.79
CA SER A 181 17.97 -5.42 1.81
C SER A 181 18.49 -6.58 2.66
N MET A 182 19.44 -7.41 2.22
CA MET A 182 20.01 -8.43 3.13
C MET A 182 20.77 -7.79 4.29
N LEU A 183 21.49 -6.70 4.03
CA LEU A 183 22.17 -5.92 5.06
C LEU A 183 21.17 -5.16 5.93
N ASP A 184 20.16 -4.52 5.32
CA ASP A 184 19.14 -3.79 6.08
C ASP A 184 18.20 -4.71 6.86
N HIS A 185 17.87 -5.89 6.33
CA HIS A 185 17.08 -6.92 6.99
C HIS A 185 17.88 -7.56 8.12
N LYS A 186 19.19 -7.83 7.92
CA LYS A 186 20.08 -8.27 9.00
C LYS A 186 20.27 -7.19 10.07
N LYS A 187 20.26 -5.91 9.68
CA LYS A 187 20.31 -4.78 10.60
C LYS A 187 19.02 -4.64 11.39
N LYS A 188 17.85 -4.70 10.74
CA LYS A 188 16.52 -4.73 11.37
C LYS A 188 16.34 -5.92 12.30
N GLN A 189 16.68 -7.14 11.86
CA GLN A 189 16.63 -8.33 12.73
C GLN A 189 17.55 -8.19 13.93
N LYS A 190 18.72 -7.55 13.77
CA LYS A 190 19.63 -7.29 14.88
C LYS A 190 19.05 -6.25 15.83
N GLU A 191 18.48 -5.16 15.32
CA GLU A 191 17.82 -4.10 16.09
C GLU A 191 16.60 -4.64 16.86
N GLU A 192 15.75 -5.45 16.21
CA GLU A 192 14.60 -6.13 16.82
C GLU A 192 15.04 -7.12 17.90
N LYS A 193 16.10 -7.90 17.65
CA LYS A 193 16.64 -8.83 18.64
C LYS A 193 17.23 -8.10 19.85
N THR A 194 17.97 -7.02 19.65
CA THR A 194 18.51 -6.21 20.74
C THR A 194 17.40 -5.53 21.55
N ALA A 195 16.36 -4.99 20.88
CA ALA A 195 15.22 -4.40 21.56
C ALA A 195 14.46 -5.45 22.40
N MET A 196 14.28 -6.67 21.87
CA MET A 196 13.63 -7.77 22.59
C MET A 196 14.47 -8.28 23.77
N GLU A 197 15.80 -8.31 23.66
CA GLU A 197 16.71 -8.64 24.76
C GLU A 197 16.67 -7.57 25.87
N GLU A 198 16.65 -6.28 25.51
CA GLU A 198 16.51 -5.16 26.45
C GLU A 198 15.16 -5.20 27.17
N GLU A 199 14.06 -5.46 26.45
CA GLU A 199 12.72 -5.56 27.01
C GLU A 199 12.60 -6.78 27.96
N MET A 200 13.19 -7.93 27.59
CA MET A 200 13.26 -9.10 28.47
C MET A 200 14.13 -8.86 29.71
N GLU A 201 15.19 -8.05 29.61
CA GLU A 201 16.01 -7.69 30.76
C GLU A 201 15.28 -6.72 31.70
N GLN A 202 14.53 -5.75 31.15
CA GLN A 202 13.67 -4.87 31.92
C GLN A 202 12.60 -5.66 32.68
N LEU A 203 11.88 -6.56 32.01
CA LEU A 203 10.88 -7.43 32.63
C LEU A 203 11.48 -8.33 33.73
N ARG A 204 12.73 -8.79 33.56
CA ARG A 204 13.42 -9.56 34.61
C ARG A 204 13.78 -8.71 35.82
N LYS A 205 14.24 -7.47 35.61
CA LYS A 205 14.54 -6.53 36.71
C LYS A 205 13.27 -6.14 37.47
N GLU A 206 12.18 -5.86 36.76
CA GLU A 206 10.88 -5.58 37.38
C GLU A 206 10.39 -6.75 38.22
N LYS A 207 10.40 -7.98 37.67
CA LYS A 207 10.02 -9.18 38.44
C LYS A 207 10.89 -9.38 39.68
N ALA A 208 12.20 -9.18 39.58
CA ALA A 208 13.10 -9.31 40.73
C ALA A 208 12.88 -8.20 41.78
N GLU A 209 12.46 -7.01 41.38
CA GLU A 209 12.09 -5.92 42.29
C GLU A 209 10.73 -6.18 42.95
N GLU A 210 9.74 -6.68 42.21
CA GLU A 210 8.47 -7.14 42.77
C GLU A 210 8.66 -8.26 43.78
N GLU A 211 9.53 -9.23 43.49
CA GLU A 211 9.82 -10.36 44.39
C GLU A 211 10.55 -9.89 45.65
N ARG A 212 11.49 -8.96 45.53
CA ARG A 212 12.16 -8.31 46.68
C ARG A 212 11.16 -7.53 47.54
N ASN A 213 10.32 -6.71 46.93
CA ASN A 213 9.26 -5.96 47.62
C ASN A 213 8.24 -6.90 48.29
N ARG A 214 7.94 -8.05 47.67
CA ARG A 214 7.07 -9.07 48.27
C ARG A 214 7.74 -9.73 49.48
N MET A 215 9.01 -10.10 49.38
CA MET A 215 9.77 -10.67 50.50
C MET A 215 9.94 -9.67 51.65
N GLU A 216 10.16 -8.39 51.36
CA GLU A 216 10.25 -7.33 52.38
C GLU A 216 8.92 -7.11 53.09
N ARG A 217 7.80 -7.04 52.35
CA ARG A 217 6.45 -7.02 52.93
C ARG A 217 6.14 -8.24 53.79
N GLU A 218 6.59 -9.43 53.39
CA GLU A 218 6.44 -10.64 54.22
C GLU A 218 7.31 -10.59 55.49
N ARG A 219 8.52 -10.05 55.39
CA ARG A 219 9.43 -9.87 56.52
C ARG A 219 8.88 -8.85 57.53
N ASP A 220 8.34 -7.73 57.06
CA ASP A 220 7.70 -6.70 57.91
C ASP A 220 6.45 -7.25 58.60
N LYS A 221 5.63 -8.04 57.89
CA LYS A 221 4.49 -8.74 58.50
C LYS A 221 4.94 -9.69 59.60
N ARG A 222 6.00 -10.48 59.38
CA ARG A 222 6.56 -11.38 60.41
C ARG A 222 7.13 -10.62 61.60
N ALA A 223 7.81 -9.50 61.38
CA ALA A 223 8.33 -8.64 62.45
C ALA A 223 7.19 -8.01 63.28
N SER A 224 6.12 -7.54 62.63
CA SER A 224 4.94 -6.99 63.32
C SER A 224 4.21 -8.04 64.17
N GLN A 225 4.09 -9.29 63.68
CA GLN A 225 3.54 -10.40 64.46
C GLN A 225 4.40 -10.76 65.67
N GLN A 226 5.74 -10.77 65.53
CA GLN A 226 6.65 -11.00 66.66
C GLN A 226 6.56 -9.89 67.72
N GLN A 227 6.46 -8.62 67.32
CA GLN A 227 6.24 -7.51 68.26
C GLN A 227 4.90 -7.60 69.00
N GLN A 228 3.84 -8.05 68.33
CA GLN A 228 2.53 -8.25 68.94
C GLN A 228 2.53 -9.38 69.99
N VAL A 229 3.31 -10.44 69.76
CA VAL A 229 3.48 -11.55 70.71
C VAL A 229 4.27 -11.13 71.95
N ILE A 230 5.26 -10.23 71.81
CA ILE A 230 6.08 -9.74 72.94
C ILE A 230 5.27 -8.78 73.85
N MET A 231 4.33 -7.99 73.31
CA MET A 231 3.48 -7.10 74.12
C MET A 231 2.37 -7.81 74.91
N ALA A 232 1.95 -9.01 74.50
CA ALA A 232 0.87 -9.75 75.19
C ALA A 232 1.31 -10.40 76.52
N GLY A 233 2.61 -10.37 76.85
CA GLY A 233 3.19 -11.03 78.03
C GLY A 233 3.32 -10.18 79.30
N LEU A 234 2.82 -8.93 79.32
CA LEU A 234 3.02 -8.02 80.46
C LEU A 234 1.68 -7.58 81.09
N HIS A 235 0.97 -8.49 81.75
CA HIS A 235 -0.04 -8.12 82.76
C HIS A 235 0.13 -8.93 84.06
N GLN A 236 0.29 -8.17 85.15
CA GLN A 236 0.59 -8.55 86.53
C GLN A 236 -0.52 -9.38 87.20
N GLY A 237 -0.10 -10.18 88.19
CA GLY A 237 -0.95 -11.07 88.99
C GLY A 237 -1.84 -10.39 90.03
N GLY A 238 -2.77 -11.20 90.58
CA GLY A 238 -3.64 -10.83 91.70
C GLY A 238 -4.60 -11.94 92.16
N SER A 239 -4.19 -12.65 93.22
CA SER A 239 -4.97 -13.28 94.33
C SER A 239 -5.85 -14.55 94.18
N SER A 240 -5.47 -15.57 94.98
CA SER A 240 -6.25 -16.33 96.00
C SER A 240 -7.51 -17.12 95.58
N SER A 241 -7.66 -18.44 95.83
CA SER A 241 -7.84 -19.02 97.18
C SER A 241 -7.97 -20.57 97.15
N PHE A 242 -7.57 -21.20 98.27
CA PHE A 242 -7.62 -22.62 98.67
C PHE A 242 -9.03 -23.25 98.76
N ILE A 243 -9.22 -24.55 98.41
CA ILE A 243 -10.12 -25.51 99.12
C ILE A 243 -9.58 -26.98 99.02
N ARG A 244 -9.56 -27.69 100.17
CA ARG A 244 -9.10 -29.08 100.44
C ARG A 244 -10.00 -30.20 99.86
N PRO A 245 -9.49 -31.43 99.64
CA PRO A 245 -10.31 -32.60 99.31
C PRO A 245 -10.82 -33.38 100.54
N LYS A 246 -12.06 -33.87 100.46
CA LYS A 246 -12.75 -34.71 101.46
C LYS A 246 -12.33 -36.17 101.36
N LYS A 247 -12.06 -36.78 102.52
CA LYS A 247 -11.99 -38.23 102.76
C LYS A 247 -13.33 -38.91 102.45
N MET A 248 -13.28 -40.09 101.84
CA MET A 248 -14.23 -41.18 102.02
C MET A 248 -13.43 -42.47 102.12
N GLY A 249 -13.73 -43.30 103.12
CA GLY A 249 -13.05 -44.56 103.38
C GLY A 249 -14.00 -45.75 103.30
N LEU A 250 -13.35 -46.91 103.41
CA LEU A 250 -13.81 -48.31 103.44
C LEU A 250 -14.27 -48.89 102.09
#